data_AF-A0A0C3QTM1-F1
#
_entry.id   AF-A0A0C3QTM1-F1
#
_cell.length_a   1.000
_cell.length_b   1.000
_cell.length_c   1.000
_cell.angle_alpha   90.00
_cell.angle_beta   90.00
_cell.angle_gamma   90.00
#
_symmetry.space_group_name_H-M   'P 1'
#
loop_
_entity.id
_entity.type
_entity.pdbx_description
1 polymer ?
#
loop_
_entity_poly.entity_id
_entity_poly.type
_entity_poly.pdbx_seq_one_letter_code
_entity_poly.pdbx_strand_id
1 'polypeptide(L)'
;MQLFSLFVTLAAAVGAFAQAVADPSINTPVGVMQCLPTQLTFSGTAPPFVITVVPEGQTGAAPLVTVGTTSDTALTWVANLPPNVNYTLVIRDALGRINGSAPFLIYPNTSSPTPTCSVVAYTPAPSSAAPAPASSAPPPSSAPAPASSPAFTPAPAIRGRVVV
;
A
#
# COMPACT_ATOMS: atom_id res chain seq x y z
N MET A 1 -54.55 37.03 35.32
CA MET A 1 -53.57 35.96 35.56
C MET A 1 -54.05 34.69 34.87
N GLN A 2 -53.62 34.40 33.64
CA GLN A 2 -53.65 33.05 33.07
C GLN A 2 -52.84 33.07 31.78
N LEU A 3 -51.53 33.12 32.00
CA LEU A 3 -50.48 33.14 31.01
C LEU A 3 -49.68 31.86 31.26
N PHE A 4 -50.19 30.71 30.84
CA PHE A 4 -49.45 29.44 30.83
C PHE A 4 -49.95 28.61 29.65
N SER A 5 -49.41 28.86 28.47
CA SER A 5 -48.18 28.25 27.94
C SER A 5 -48.51 26.94 27.24
N LEU A 6 -48.72 27.07 25.93
CA LEU A 6 -48.70 25.99 24.95
C LEU A 6 -47.32 25.34 24.95
N PHE A 7 -47.11 24.33 25.79
CA PHE A 7 -45.94 23.46 25.67
C PHE A 7 -46.19 22.44 24.55
N VAL A 8 -45.92 22.88 23.33
CA VAL A 8 -45.67 22.04 22.17
C VAL A 8 -44.45 21.17 22.49
N THR A 9 -44.69 19.91 22.87
CA THR A 9 -43.63 18.90 23.02
C THR A 9 -43.32 18.32 21.65
N LEU A 10 -42.47 19.03 20.92
CA LEU A 10 -41.78 18.48 19.76
C LEU A 10 -40.75 17.45 20.26
N ALA A 11 -41.18 16.20 20.39
CA ALA A 11 -40.28 15.07 20.55
C ALA A 11 -39.59 14.84 19.20
N ALA A 12 -38.53 15.60 18.94
CA ALA A 12 -37.56 15.25 17.92
C ALA A 12 -36.85 13.98 18.39
N ALA A 13 -37.37 12.83 17.94
CA ALA A 13 -36.63 11.58 17.98
C ALA A 13 -35.36 11.80 17.15
N VAL A 14 -34.25 12.05 17.84
CA VAL A 14 -32.90 11.98 17.28
C VAL A 14 -32.67 10.51 16.95
N GLY A 15 -33.17 10.09 15.79
CA GLY A 15 -32.84 8.81 15.17
C GLY A 15 -31.36 8.84 14.88
N ALA A 16 -30.56 8.37 15.83
CA ALA A 16 -29.17 8.03 15.59
C ALA A 16 -29.14 7.09 14.38
N PHE A 17 -28.42 7.50 13.34
CA PHE A 17 -28.15 6.68 12.17
C PHE A 17 -27.34 5.44 12.61
N ALA A 18 -28.02 4.42 13.11
CA ALA A 18 -27.52 3.06 13.09
C ALA A 18 -27.56 2.61 11.63
N GLN A 19 -26.64 3.13 10.82
CA GLN A 19 -26.41 2.57 9.50
C GLN A 19 -26.00 1.12 9.74
N ALA A 20 -26.75 0.18 9.19
CA ALA A 20 -26.42 -1.24 9.28
C ALA A 20 -24.99 -1.41 8.75
N VAL A 21 -24.04 -1.60 9.66
CA VAL A 21 -22.62 -1.63 9.32
C VAL A 21 -22.36 -3.01 8.72
N ALA A 22 -22.54 -3.14 7.40
CA ALA A 22 -22.25 -4.38 6.71
C ALA A 22 -20.78 -4.78 6.92
N ASP A 23 -20.56 -6.05 7.24
CA ASP A 23 -19.22 -6.62 7.34
C ASP A 23 -18.51 -6.55 5.99
N PRO A 24 -17.19 -6.30 5.98
CA PRO A 24 -16.44 -6.28 4.74
C PRO A 24 -16.52 -7.67 4.09
N SER A 25 -16.76 -7.74 2.79
CA SER A 25 -16.83 -8.99 2.03
C SER A 25 -16.14 -8.83 0.69
N ILE A 26 -15.36 -9.83 0.29
CA ILE A 26 -14.56 -9.78 -0.92
C ILE A 26 -15.01 -10.86 -1.90
N ASN A 27 -15.25 -10.47 -3.15
CA ASN A 27 -15.58 -11.42 -4.20
C ASN A 27 -14.34 -12.23 -4.56
N THR A 28 -14.53 -13.55 -4.72
CA THR A 28 -13.43 -14.42 -5.11
C THR A 28 -13.16 -14.23 -6.59
N PRO A 29 -11.96 -13.78 -7.00
CA PRO A 29 -11.63 -13.61 -8.40
C PRO A 29 -11.51 -14.98 -9.09
N VAL A 30 -11.94 -15.05 -10.34
CA VAL A 30 -11.79 -16.23 -11.19
C VAL A 30 -10.81 -15.95 -12.32
N GLY A 31 -10.02 -16.96 -12.71
CA GLY A 31 -9.09 -16.84 -13.83
C GLY A 31 -7.93 -15.86 -13.61
N VAL A 32 -7.41 -15.77 -12.37
CA VAL A 32 -6.26 -14.92 -12.07
C VAL A 32 -5.01 -15.48 -12.75
N MET A 33 -4.45 -14.72 -13.69
CA MET A 33 -3.21 -15.05 -14.37
C MET A 33 -2.05 -14.31 -13.71
N GLN A 34 -0.92 -15.00 -13.56
CA GLN A 34 0.29 -14.40 -13.01
C GLN A 34 0.70 -13.17 -13.84
N CYS A 35 1.05 -12.09 -13.16
CA CYS A 35 1.52 -10.84 -13.76
C CYS A 35 0.53 -10.09 -14.66
N LEU A 36 -0.76 -10.43 -14.61
CA LEU A 36 -1.81 -9.65 -15.25
C LEU A 36 -2.58 -8.84 -14.20
N PRO A 37 -3.08 -7.66 -14.57
CA PRO A 37 -3.99 -6.90 -13.72
C PRO A 37 -5.33 -7.64 -13.60
N THR A 38 -5.76 -7.89 -12.38
CA THR A 38 -7.10 -8.39 -12.04
C THR A 38 -7.82 -7.37 -11.18
N GLN A 39 -9.08 -7.11 -11.50
CA GLN A 39 -9.91 -6.22 -10.69
C GLN A 39 -10.53 -7.03 -9.56
N LEU A 40 -10.17 -6.68 -8.33
CA LEU A 40 -10.79 -7.19 -7.12
C LEU A 40 -11.97 -6.30 -6.78
N THR A 41 -13.10 -6.91 -6.44
CA THR A 41 -14.31 -6.20 -6.02
C THR A 41 -14.72 -6.68 -4.63
N PHE A 42 -15.15 -5.75 -3.79
CA PHE A 42 -15.52 -6.02 -2.42
C PHE A 42 -16.56 -5.02 -1.95
N SER A 43 -17.31 -5.38 -0.92
CA SER A 43 -18.34 -4.56 -0.30
C SER A 43 -18.00 -4.31 1.16
N GLY A 44 -18.46 -3.18 1.69
CA GLY A 44 -18.26 -2.79 3.07
C GLY A 44 -18.72 -1.35 3.27
N THR A 45 -18.96 -0.99 4.53
CA THR A 45 -19.46 0.35 4.90
C THR A 45 -18.43 1.19 5.65
N ALA A 46 -17.27 0.61 6.00
CA ALA A 46 -16.26 1.22 6.87
C ALA A 46 -14.87 1.31 6.19
N PRO A 47 -14.71 2.19 5.18
CA PRO A 47 -13.39 2.46 4.61
C PRO A 47 -12.44 3.10 5.66
N PRO A 48 -11.11 2.95 5.52
CA PRO A 48 -10.38 2.29 4.43
C PRO A 48 -10.39 0.76 4.51
N PHE A 49 -10.38 0.12 3.34
CA PHE A 49 -10.24 -1.33 3.17
C PHE A 49 -8.79 -1.68 2.86
N VAL A 50 -8.20 -2.56 3.65
CA VAL A 50 -6.87 -3.12 3.47
C VAL A 50 -7.02 -4.54 2.92
N ILE A 51 -6.47 -4.80 1.74
CA ILE A 51 -6.53 -6.12 1.11
C ILE A 51 -5.14 -6.75 1.15
N THR A 52 -5.10 -7.98 1.66
CA THR A 52 -3.88 -8.79 1.79
C THR A 52 -4.11 -10.17 1.22
N VAL A 53 -3.04 -10.82 0.78
CA VAL A 53 -3.08 -12.22 0.35
C VAL A 53 -2.42 -13.09 1.41
N VAL A 54 -3.09 -14.17 1.78
CA VAL A 54 -2.63 -15.17 2.74
C VAL A 54 -2.67 -16.56 2.08
N PRO A 55 -1.98 -17.57 2.63
CA PRO A 55 -2.12 -18.95 2.17
C PRO A 55 -3.55 -19.43 2.40
N GLU A 56 -3.96 -20.44 1.65
CA GLU A 56 -5.32 -20.98 1.73
C GLU A 56 -5.79 -21.28 3.16
N GLY A 57 -7.01 -20.83 3.48
CA GLY A 57 -7.69 -21.17 4.74
C GLY A 57 -7.18 -20.46 5.99
N GLN A 58 -6.33 -19.43 5.85
CA GLN A 58 -5.65 -18.80 6.98
C GLN A 58 -5.91 -17.28 7.06
N THR A 59 -7.14 -16.87 7.35
CA THR A 59 -7.53 -15.44 7.46
C THR A 59 -6.74 -14.67 8.54
N GLY A 60 -6.17 -15.38 9.52
CA GLY A 60 -5.33 -14.80 10.58
C GLY A 60 -3.82 -15.02 10.41
N ALA A 61 -3.35 -15.60 9.30
CA ALA A 61 -1.92 -15.78 9.07
C ALA A 61 -1.23 -14.47 8.70
N ALA A 62 0.11 -14.49 8.78
CA ALA A 62 0.93 -13.39 8.29
C ALA A 62 0.65 -13.15 6.78
N PRO A 63 0.38 -11.90 6.38
CA PRO A 63 0.21 -11.53 4.97
C PRO A 63 1.46 -11.88 4.15
N LEU A 64 1.28 -12.58 3.02
CA LEU A 64 2.36 -12.83 2.06
C LEU A 64 2.67 -11.54 1.29
N VAL A 65 1.61 -10.85 0.87
CA VAL A 65 1.70 -9.57 0.17
C VAL A 65 0.49 -8.72 0.53
N THR A 66 0.73 -7.42 0.65
CA THR A 66 -0.36 -6.44 0.75
C THR A 66 -0.67 -5.96 -0.66
N VAL A 67 -1.90 -6.18 -1.11
CA VAL A 67 -2.36 -5.78 -2.44
C VAL A 67 -2.48 -4.26 -2.51
N GLY A 68 -3.03 -3.66 -1.46
CA GLY A 68 -3.20 -2.22 -1.34
C GLY A 68 -4.25 -1.84 -0.31
N THR A 69 -4.45 -0.53 -0.19
CA THR A 69 -5.48 0.08 0.65
C THR A 69 -6.32 1.02 -0.18
N THR A 70 -7.64 0.93 -0.12
CA THR A 70 -8.54 1.84 -0.83
C THR A 70 -9.81 2.11 -0.03
N SER A 71 -10.44 3.25 -0.28
CA SER A 71 -11.78 3.58 0.21
C SER A 71 -12.88 3.17 -0.79
N ASP A 72 -12.50 2.80 -2.01
CA ASP A 72 -13.42 2.34 -3.04
C ASP A 72 -13.79 0.87 -2.84
N THR A 73 -14.83 0.40 -3.53
CA THR A 73 -15.27 -1.01 -3.53
C THR A 73 -14.57 -1.87 -4.58
N ALA A 74 -13.54 -1.33 -5.24
CA ALA A 74 -12.75 -2.02 -6.24
C ALA A 74 -11.26 -1.65 -6.16
N LEU A 75 -10.39 -2.62 -6.44
CA LEU A 75 -8.95 -2.43 -6.47
C LEU A 75 -8.32 -3.29 -7.56
N THR A 76 -7.45 -2.71 -8.38
CA THR A 76 -6.69 -3.47 -9.38
C THR A 76 -5.43 -4.04 -8.74
N TRP A 77 -5.27 -5.35 -8.81
CA TRP A 77 -4.10 -6.06 -8.31
C TRP A 77 -3.33 -6.70 -9.46
N VAL A 78 -2.00 -6.63 -9.43
CA VAL A 78 -1.15 -7.43 -10.32
C VAL A 78 -0.70 -8.66 -9.54
N ALA A 79 -1.17 -9.84 -9.94
CA ALA A 79 -0.89 -11.09 -9.24
C ALA A 79 0.60 -11.49 -9.34
N ASN A 80 1.39 -11.02 -8.37
CA ASN A 80 2.84 -11.16 -8.30
C ASN A 80 3.32 -12.33 -7.43
N LEU A 81 2.45 -13.30 -7.19
CA LEU A 81 2.70 -14.50 -6.40
C LEU A 81 3.01 -15.71 -7.31
N PRO A 82 3.68 -16.75 -6.78
CA PRO A 82 3.91 -18.00 -7.50
C PRO A 82 2.61 -18.62 -8.05
N PRO A 83 2.58 -19.08 -9.32
CA PRO A 83 1.43 -19.75 -9.89
C PRO A 83 1.30 -21.20 -9.39
N ASN A 84 0.16 -21.83 -9.67
CA ASN A 84 -0.20 -23.19 -9.25
C ASN A 84 -0.26 -23.37 -7.72
N VAL A 85 -0.55 -22.29 -7.00
CA VAL A 85 -0.76 -22.28 -5.54
C VAL A 85 -2.12 -21.66 -5.25
N ASN A 86 -2.82 -22.21 -4.25
CA ASN A 86 -4.07 -21.65 -3.75
C ASN A 86 -3.81 -20.54 -2.75
N TYR A 87 -4.47 -19.42 -2.95
CA TYR A 87 -4.40 -18.27 -2.06
C TYR A 87 -5.78 -17.85 -1.60
N THR A 88 -5.81 -17.10 -0.50
CA THR A 88 -7.02 -16.47 0.02
C THR A 88 -6.78 -14.98 0.12
N LEU A 89 -7.75 -14.18 -0.34
CA LEU A 89 -7.73 -12.73 -0.14
C LEU A 89 -8.39 -12.41 1.18
N VAL A 90 -7.76 -11.56 1.97
CA VAL A 90 -8.26 -11.11 3.26
C VAL A 90 -8.46 -9.61 3.19
N ILE A 91 -9.68 -9.18 3.47
CA ILE A 91 -10.06 -7.78 3.58
C ILE A 91 -10.20 -7.40 5.05
N ARG A 92 -9.62 -6.25 5.42
CA ARG A 92 -9.75 -5.65 6.75
C ARG A 92 -10.25 -4.22 6.63
N ASP A 93 -11.27 -3.86 7.42
CA ASP A 93 -11.85 -2.52 7.43
C ASP A 93 -11.26 -1.63 8.55
N ALA A 94 -11.68 -0.37 8.60
CA ALA A 94 -11.24 0.60 9.61
C ALA A 94 -11.65 0.22 11.04
N LEU A 95 -12.72 -0.56 11.18
CA LEU A 95 -13.24 -1.05 12.45
C LEU A 95 -12.50 -2.32 12.92
N GLY A 96 -11.57 -2.82 12.11
CA GLY A 96 -10.76 -3.99 12.41
C GLY A 96 -11.46 -5.32 12.13
N ARG A 97 -12.61 -5.30 11.45
CA ARG A 97 -13.31 -6.51 11.02
C ARG A 97 -12.59 -7.12 9.83
N ILE A 98 -12.49 -8.44 9.82
CA ILE A 98 -11.71 -9.21 8.86
C ILE A 98 -12.61 -10.22 8.18
N ASN A 99 -12.52 -10.33 6.86
CA ASN A 99 -13.19 -11.37 6.12
C ASN A 99 -12.29 -11.93 5.01
N GLY A 100 -12.49 -13.19 4.64
CA GLY A 100 -11.71 -13.90 3.63
C GLY A 100 -12.54 -14.26 2.40
N SER A 101 -11.93 -14.25 1.23
CA SER A 101 -12.50 -14.85 0.02
C SER A 101 -12.47 -16.38 0.11
N ALA A 102 -13.14 -17.06 -0.81
CA ALA A 102 -12.84 -18.47 -1.06
C ALA A 102 -11.40 -18.61 -1.61
N PRO A 103 -10.77 -19.78 -1.46
CA PRO A 103 -9.47 -20.04 -2.06
C PRO A 103 -9.56 -19.98 -3.59
N PHE A 104 -8.57 -19.35 -4.23
CA PHE A 104 -8.45 -19.27 -5.68
C PHE A 104 -7.04 -19.61 -6.12
N LEU A 105 -6.92 -20.10 -7.36
CA LEU A 105 -5.65 -20.50 -7.96
C LEU A 105 -5.13 -19.42 -8.91
N ILE A 106 -3.82 -19.16 -8.84
CA ILE A 106 -3.13 -18.30 -9.80
C ILE A 106 -2.54 -19.17 -10.90
N TYR A 107 -2.92 -18.91 -12.15
CA TYR A 107 -2.42 -19.66 -13.30
C TYR A 107 -1.10 -19.07 -13.82
N PRO A 108 -0.18 -19.92 -14.32
CA PRO A 108 1.06 -19.44 -14.90
C PRO A 108 0.79 -18.68 -16.19
N ASN A 109 1.50 -17.57 -16.38
CA ASN A 109 1.51 -16.84 -17.64
C ASN A 109 2.74 -17.26 -18.46
N THR A 110 2.52 -18.02 -19.54
CA THR A 110 3.59 -18.52 -20.41
C THR A 110 4.25 -17.44 -21.27
N SER A 111 3.73 -16.21 -21.26
CA SER A 111 4.25 -15.09 -22.06
C SER A 111 5.32 -14.27 -21.34
N SER A 112 5.61 -14.55 -20.06
CA SER A 112 6.66 -13.84 -19.31
C SER A 112 7.89 -14.73 -19.09
N PRO A 113 9.08 -14.35 -19.60
CA PRO A 113 10.31 -15.13 -19.42
C PRO A 113 10.91 -15.02 -18.00
N THR A 114 10.30 -14.25 -17.10
CA THR A 114 10.77 -14.06 -15.73
C THR A 114 9.70 -14.46 -14.70
N PRO A 115 10.07 -15.16 -13.61
CA PRO A 115 9.13 -15.56 -12.55
C PRO A 115 8.60 -14.38 -11.74
N THR A 116 9.21 -13.21 -11.88
CA THR A 116 8.80 -11.94 -11.28
C THR A 116 8.04 -11.12 -12.30
N CYS A 117 6.88 -10.61 -11.91
CA CYS A 117 6.13 -9.68 -12.72
C CYS A 117 6.95 -8.41 -12.92
N SER A 118 7.52 -8.27 -14.12
CA SER A 118 8.08 -7.01 -14.58
C SER A 118 6.93 -6.01 -14.61
N VAL A 119 6.83 -5.19 -13.57
CA VAL A 119 5.84 -4.12 -13.45
C VAL A 119 6.12 -3.15 -14.60
N VAL A 120 5.47 -3.34 -15.74
CA VAL A 120 5.28 -2.24 -16.67
C VAL A 120 4.32 -1.32 -15.92
N ALA A 121 4.89 -0.32 -15.25
CA ALA A 121 4.10 0.76 -14.68
C ALA A 121 3.22 1.28 -15.82
N TYR A 122 1.90 1.13 -15.66
CA TYR A 122 0.97 1.89 -16.48
C TYR A 122 1.20 3.35 -16.10
N THR A 123 2.06 4.03 -16.86
CA THR A 123 2.17 5.49 -16.80
C THR A 123 0.79 6.03 -17.17
N PRO A 124 0.03 6.65 -16.25
CA PRO A 124 -1.20 7.33 -16.65
C PRO A 124 -0.82 8.37 -17.71
N ALA A 125 -1.59 8.43 -18.81
CA ALA A 125 -1.38 9.42 -19.86
C ALA A 125 -1.32 10.82 -19.21
N PRO A 126 -0.28 11.63 -19.45
CA PRO A 126 -0.24 12.97 -18.89
C PRO A 126 -1.39 13.77 -19.49
N SER A 127 -2.35 14.14 -18.66
CA SER A 127 -3.30 15.20 -19.00
C SER A 127 -2.49 16.47 -19.25
N SER A 128 -2.65 17.02 -20.45
CA SER A 128 -1.97 18.23 -20.92
C SER A 128 -2.14 19.39 -19.94
N ALA A 129 -1.13 19.62 -19.10
CA ALA A 129 -0.97 20.85 -18.33
C ALA A 129 -0.13 21.84 -19.13
N ALA A 130 -0.63 23.07 -19.24
CA ALA A 130 -0.10 24.17 -20.03
C ALA A 130 1.35 24.57 -19.64
N PRO A 131 2.15 25.16 -20.56
CA PRO A 131 3.54 25.49 -20.31
C PRO A 131 3.71 26.71 -19.39
N ALA A 132 4.61 26.60 -18.41
CA ALA A 132 5.10 27.71 -17.60
C ALA A 132 6.29 28.42 -18.32
N PRO A 133 6.41 29.76 -18.25
CA PRO A 133 7.54 30.47 -18.85
C PRO A 133 8.82 30.35 -18.01
N ALA A 134 9.94 30.15 -18.72
CA ALA A 134 11.29 30.06 -18.19
C ALA A 134 11.78 31.41 -17.61
N SER A 135 12.42 31.39 -16.45
CA SER A 135 13.16 32.51 -15.89
C SER A 135 14.65 32.18 -15.74
N SER A 136 15.44 33.18 -16.11
CA SER A 136 16.85 33.20 -16.52
C SER A 136 17.89 32.84 -15.45
N ALA A 137 19.02 32.28 -15.93
CA ALA A 137 20.27 32.05 -15.20
C ALA A 137 20.99 33.35 -14.76
N PRO A 138 21.96 33.27 -13.82
CA PRO A 138 23.34 33.73 -14.13
C PRO A 138 24.45 32.88 -13.40
N PRO A 139 25.74 33.26 -13.38
CA PRO A 139 26.85 32.71 -14.19
C PRO A 139 27.90 31.88 -13.38
N PRO A 140 28.89 31.23 -14.04
CA PRO A 140 30.00 30.55 -13.35
C PRO A 140 31.15 31.53 -13.04
N SER A 141 31.84 31.36 -11.92
CA SER A 141 33.12 32.03 -11.68
C SER A 141 34.08 31.17 -10.86
N SER A 142 35.07 30.66 -11.61
CA SER A 142 36.51 30.70 -11.34
C SER A 142 37.10 29.90 -10.17
N ALA A 143 37.86 28.86 -10.55
CA ALA A 143 38.93 28.24 -9.75
C ALA A 143 40.09 29.22 -9.50
N PRO A 144 40.96 28.92 -8.52
CA PRO A 144 42.25 28.28 -8.87
C PRO A 144 42.75 27.21 -7.86
N ALA A 145 43.59 26.29 -8.34
CA ALA A 145 44.46 25.37 -7.56
C ALA A 145 45.81 26.07 -7.21
N PRO A 146 46.86 25.48 -6.57
CA PRO A 146 47.07 24.10 -6.08
C PRO A 146 47.82 23.92 -4.71
N ALA A 147 48.02 22.64 -4.33
CA ALA A 147 49.15 22.00 -3.60
C ALA A 147 49.54 22.38 -2.14
N SER A 148 49.64 21.36 -1.26
CA SER A 148 50.88 20.91 -0.58
C SER A 148 50.63 19.84 0.51
N SER A 149 51.17 18.63 0.33
CA SER A 149 51.54 17.68 1.40
C SER A 149 52.82 18.21 2.10
N PRO A 150 53.17 17.93 3.39
CA PRO A 150 53.46 16.56 3.85
C PRO A 150 53.30 16.25 5.39
N ALA A 151 53.64 15.00 5.72
CA ALA A 151 54.43 14.56 6.89
C ALA A 151 53.73 14.13 8.22
N PHE A 152 53.80 12.81 8.43
CA PHE A 152 54.43 12.12 9.57
C PHE A 152 54.10 12.59 11.00
N THR A 153 53.36 11.74 11.72
CA THR A 153 53.36 11.68 13.19
C THR A 153 54.02 10.38 13.65
N PRO A 154 55.08 10.43 14.48
CA PRO A 154 55.71 9.25 15.08
C PRO A 154 54.96 8.80 16.35
N ALA A 155 54.72 7.50 16.49
CA ALA A 155 54.26 6.89 17.74
C ALA A 155 55.46 6.24 18.47
N PRO A 156 55.62 6.41 19.80
CA PRO A 156 56.81 5.97 20.52
C PRO A 156 56.78 4.49 20.87
N ALA A 157 57.95 3.86 20.75
CA ALA A 157 58.26 2.52 21.21
C ALA A 157 58.42 2.47 22.75
N ILE A 158 57.83 1.46 23.39
CA ILE A 158 58.19 1.03 24.75
C ILE A 158 58.56 -0.46 24.71
N ARG A 159 59.67 -0.73 25.40
CA ARG A 159 60.54 -1.91 25.45
C ARG A 159 59.86 -3.19 25.95
N GLY A 160 60.32 -4.34 25.47
CA GLY A 160 59.86 -5.67 25.91
C GLY A 160 60.73 -6.37 26.98
N ARG A 161 60.33 -7.61 27.33
CA ARG A 161 61.11 -8.88 27.47
C ARG A 161 60.51 -9.83 28.53
N VAL A 162 60.70 -11.14 28.30
CA VAL A 162 60.63 -12.35 29.18
C VAL A 162 59.36 -13.18 28.92
N VAL A 163 59.37 -14.22 28.07
CA VAL A 163 59.95 -15.59 28.16
C VAL A 163 59.54 -16.37 29.41
N VAL A 164 58.59 -17.30 29.24
CA VAL A 164 58.55 -18.63 29.88
C VAL A 164 58.09 -19.62 28.84
#